data_AF-A0AAA9TSR0-F1
#
_entry.id   AF-A0AAA9TSR0-F1
#
_cell.length_a   1.000
_cell.length_b   1.000
_cell.length_c   1.000
_cell.angle_alpha   90.00
_cell.angle_beta   90.00
_cell.angle_gamma   90.00
#
_symmetry.space_group_name_H-M   'P 1'
#
loop_
_entity.id
_entity.type
_entity.pdbx_description
1 polymer ?
#
loop_
_entity_poly.entity_id
_entity_poly.type
_entity_poly.pdbx_seq_one_letter_code
_entity_poly.pdbx_strand_id
1 'polypeptide(L)'
;MQSYQKSQLLFFPPEIDRQILKFTWQCKGLRIARRIMKKKAETFILPDFKADYKALIIKAEYIMRNAGLEEAQAGIKIAGRHINNLRCADNTTLMAESEEELKSLLMKVKEESEKVGLKLNIQKTKIMASGPITSWQIDGETVSDFIFWGSKMTADGDCSHEIKRCLPLGSKAMTSLDSILKSRDITLPTKVRLVKAVVFPVVTYGCESWIIKKAEH
;
A
#
# COMPACT_ATOMS: atom_id res chain seq x y z
N MET A 1 -48.55 16.67 -0.64
CA MET A 1 -48.40 15.53 0.28
C MET A 1 -47.71 14.42 -0.51
N GLN A 2 -46.40 14.25 -0.40
CA GLN A 2 -45.69 13.38 0.59
C GLN A 2 -46.32 11.98 0.65
N SER A 3 -45.60 10.86 0.61
CA SER A 3 -44.18 10.48 0.66
C SER A 3 -44.14 9.01 0.16
N TYR A 4 -43.03 8.43 -0.29
CA TYR A 4 -42.16 7.63 0.57
C TYR A 4 -40.86 7.35 -0.20
N GLN A 5 -39.78 7.99 0.23
CA GLN A 5 -38.41 7.54 -0.04
C GLN A 5 -38.14 6.30 0.82
N LYS A 6 -37.60 5.24 0.21
CA LYS A 6 -37.05 4.08 0.92
C LYS A 6 -35.54 4.26 1.00
N SER A 7 -35.08 5.03 1.97
CA SER A 7 -33.67 5.11 2.37
C SER A 7 -33.32 3.88 3.21
N GLN A 8 -32.65 2.90 2.61
CA GLN A 8 -31.96 1.86 3.37
C GLN A 8 -30.61 2.42 3.82
N LEU A 9 -30.59 2.97 5.04
CA LEU A 9 -29.37 3.25 5.80
C LEU A 9 -28.80 1.92 6.31
N LEU A 10 -27.84 1.34 5.61
CA LEU A 10 -26.97 0.29 6.14
C LEU A 10 -25.92 0.94 7.05
N PHE A 11 -26.20 0.94 8.35
CA PHE A 11 -25.21 1.22 9.40
C PHE A 11 -24.27 0.01 9.52
N PHE A 12 -22.99 0.17 9.19
CA PHE A 12 -21.96 -0.82 9.49
C PHE A 12 -21.33 -0.49 10.86
N PRO A 13 -21.26 -1.44 11.81
CA PRO A 13 -20.66 -1.19 13.13
C PRO A 13 -19.14 -0.91 13.02
N PRO A 14 -18.62 0.13 13.71
CA PRO A 14 -17.19 0.49 13.71
C PRO A 14 -16.23 -0.63 14.17
N GLU A 15 -16.75 -1.62 14.91
CA GLU A 15 -15.95 -2.74 15.43
C GLU A 15 -15.53 -3.73 14.33
N ILE A 16 -16.35 -3.85 13.28
CA ILE A 16 -16.11 -4.74 12.12
C ILE A 16 -14.92 -4.23 11.31
N ASP A 17 -14.88 -2.93 11.05
CA ASP A 17 -13.79 -2.26 10.34
C ASP A 17 -12.46 -2.49 11.06
N ARG A 18 -12.45 -2.42 12.39
CA ARG A 18 -11.24 -2.61 13.21
C ARG A 18 -10.69 -4.03 13.12
N GLN A 19 -11.55 -5.03 13.05
CA GLN A 19 -11.14 -6.43 12.91
C GLN A 19 -10.68 -6.75 11.48
N ILE A 20 -11.36 -6.21 10.46
CA ILE A 20 -10.96 -6.38 9.04
C ILE A 20 -9.62 -5.68 8.78
N LEU A 21 -9.41 -4.45 9.29
CA LEU A 21 -8.14 -3.72 9.18
C LEU A 21 -6.98 -4.42 9.90
N LYS A 22 -7.21 -5.00 11.09
CA LYS A 22 -6.19 -5.82 11.77
C LYS A 22 -5.85 -7.07 10.96
N PHE A 23 -6.83 -7.65 10.30
CA PHE A 23 -6.70 -8.89 9.54
C PHE A 23 -6.00 -8.72 8.19
N THR A 24 -6.32 -7.66 7.44
CA THR A 24 -5.64 -7.32 6.18
C THR A 24 -4.17 -6.97 6.41
N TRP A 25 -3.84 -6.31 7.52
CA TRP A 25 -2.46 -5.92 7.85
C TRP A 25 -1.55 -7.11 8.21
N GLN A 26 -2.08 -8.16 8.84
CA GLN A 26 -1.27 -9.30 9.29
C GLN A 26 -1.17 -10.46 8.28
N CYS A 27 -2.05 -10.53 7.28
CA CYS A 27 -2.09 -11.68 6.37
C CYS A 27 -1.42 -11.38 5.03
N LYS A 28 -0.21 -11.92 4.82
CA LYS A 28 0.38 -12.10 3.48
C LYS A 28 -0.41 -13.17 2.70
N GLY A 29 -1.57 -12.79 2.16
CA GLY A 29 -2.30 -13.57 1.15
C GLY A 29 -3.69 -14.09 1.55
N LEU A 30 -4.61 -14.03 0.59
CA LEU A 30 -6.04 -14.37 0.67
C LEU A 30 -6.33 -15.82 1.16
N ARG A 31 -5.38 -16.75 0.96
CA ARG A 31 -5.54 -18.16 1.34
C ARG A 31 -5.32 -18.40 2.83
N ILE A 32 -4.38 -17.67 3.44
CA ILE A 32 -4.05 -17.76 4.88
C ILE A 32 -5.19 -17.16 5.69
N ALA A 33 -5.70 -16.01 5.22
CA ALA A 33 -6.89 -15.35 5.71
C ALA A 33 -8.09 -16.32 5.89
N ARG A 34 -8.47 -17.06 4.83
CA ARG A 34 -9.60 -18.03 4.89
C ARG A 34 -9.42 -19.10 5.97
N ARG A 35 -8.20 -19.56 6.21
CA ARG A 35 -7.91 -20.64 7.17
C ARG A 35 -7.97 -20.15 8.62
N ILE A 36 -7.54 -18.91 8.86
CA ILE A 36 -7.59 -18.26 10.18
C ILE A 36 -9.03 -17.90 10.54
N MET A 37 -9.82 -17.37 9.59
CA MET A 37 -11.24 -17.06 9.78
C MET A 37 -12.07 -18.30 10.15
N LYS A 38 -11.76 -19.46 9.54
CA LYS A 38 -12.39 -20.74 9.91
C LYS A 38 -12.12 -21.19 11.36
N LYS A 39 -11.04 -20.71 12.00
CA LYS A 39 -10.65 -21.09 13.37
C LYS A 39 -11.15 -20.11 14.45
N LYS A 40 -11.54 -18.89 14.09
CA LYS A 40 -11.91 -17.80 15.02
C LYS A 40 -13.39 -17.39 14.95
N ALA A 41 -14.26 -18.27 14.47
CA ALA A 41 -15.65 -17.93 14.20
C ALA A 41 -16.46 -17.61 15.47
N GLU A 42 -16.48 -16.33 15.84
CA GLU A 42 -17.76 -15.63 15.94
C GLU A 42 -18.15 -15.19 14.53
N THR A 43 -19.43 -15.35 14.22
CA THR A 43 -19.99 -15.63 12.89
C THR A 43 -19.92 -14.43 11.94
N PHE A 44 -18.84 -14.31 11.15
CA PHE A 44 -18.86 -13.54 9.90
C PHE A 44 -19.15 -14.47 8.73
N ILE A 45 -20.27 -14.26 8.04
CA ILE A 45 -20.65 -15.02 6.86
C ILE A 45 -19.75 -14.56 5.70
N LEU A 46 -18.95 -15.47 5.13
CA LEU A 46 -18.00 -15.20 4.04
C LEU A 46 -18.56 -14.39 2.83
N PRO A 47 -19.84 -14.58 2.43
CA PRO A 47 -20.55 -13.68 1.51
C PRO A 47 -20.49 -12.19 1.86
N ASP A 48 -20.61 -11.84 3.14
CA ASP A 48 -20.63 -10.44 3.61
C ASP A 48 -19.27 -9.80 3.39
N PHE A 49 -18.17 -10.50 3.70
CA PHE A 49 -16.81 -10.01 3.43
C PHE A 49 -16.56 -9.72 1.95
N LYS A 50 -17.08 -10.56 1.04
CA LYS A 50 -16.94 -10.32 -0.41
C LYS A 50 -17.76 -9.12 -0.86
N ALA A 51 -18.94 -8.92 -0.28
CA ALA A 51 -19.80 -7.78 -0.56
C ALA A 51 -19.18 -6.49 -0.02
N ASP A 52 -18.68 -6.50 1.22
CA ASP A 52 -18.03 -5.37 1.88
C ASP A 52 -16.76 -4.94 1.15
N TYR A 53 -15.91 -5.89 0.76
CA TYR A 53 -14.70 -5.61 -0.01
C TYR A 53 -15.03 -5.01 -1.39
N LYS A 54 -16.08 -5.52 -2.06
CA LYS A 54 -16.56 -4.94 -3.32
C LYS A 54 -17.11 -3.53 -3.12
N ALA A 55 -17.90 -3.31 -2.06
CA ALA A 55 -18.45 -2.00 -1.74
C ALA A 55 -17.34 -0.98 -1.46
N LEU A 56 -16.27 -1.37 -0.76
CA LEU A 56 -15.10 -0.53 -0.53
C LEU A 56 -14.41 -0.14 -1.84
N ILE A 57 -14.16 -1.10 -2.74
CA ILE A 57 -13.57 -0.82 -4.06
C ILE A 57 -14.45 0.14 -4.86
N ILE A 58 -15.76 -0.09 -4.88
CA ILE A 58 -16.70 0.76 -5.62
C ILE A 58 -16.71 2.18 -5.05
N LYS A 59 -16.71 2.33 -3.72
CA LYS A 59 -16.62 3.65 -3.07
C LYS A 59 -15.31 4.36 -3.40
N ALA A 60 -14.18 3.65 -3.33
CA ALA A 60 -12.87 4.21 -3.68
C ALA A 60 -12.84 4.66 -5.15
N GLU A 61 -13.37 3.86 -6.08
CA GLU A 61 -13.45 4.22 -7.50
C GLU A 61 -14.36 5.43 -7.73
N TYR A 62 -15.51 5.49 -7.04
CA TYR A 62 -16.42 6.62 -7.08
C TYR A 62 -15.74 7.93 -6.62
N ILE A 63 -15.05 7.88 -5.48
CA ILE A 63 -14.28 9.03 -4.95
C ILE A 63 -13.27 9.53 -5.98
N MET A 64 -12.48 8.61 -6.55
CA MET A 64 -11.38 8.99 -7.44
C MET A 64 -11.88 9.59 -8.77
N ARG A 65 -13.00 9.09 -9.30
CA ARG A 65 -13.64 9.66 -10.50
C ARG A 65 -14.22 11.04 -10.22
N ASN A 66 -14.93 11.20 -9.10
CA ASN A 66 -15.59 12.46 -8.78
C ASN A 66 -14.61 13.54 -8.30
N ALA A 67 -13.46 13.14 -7.74
CA ALA A 67 -12.39 14.06 -7.41
C ALA A 67 -11.75 14.70 -8.67
N GLY A 68 -12.17 14.29 -9.87
CA GLY A 68 -11.74 14.89 -11.14
C GLY A 68 -10.24 14.72 -11.37
N LEU A 69 -9.65 13.65 -10.84
CA LEU A 69 -8.20 13.42 -10.93
C LEU A 69 -7.78 13.08 -12.36
N GLU A 70 -8.63 12.41 -13.14
CA GLU A 70 -8.33 12.07 -14.54
C GLU A 70 -8.35 13.31 -15.46
N GLU A 71 -9.12 14.33 -15.10
CA GLU A 71 -9.25 15.58 -15.84
C GLU A 71 -8.23 16.63 -15.39
N ALA A 72 -7.61 16.44 -14.22
CA ALA A 72 -6.61 17.34 -13.69
C ALA A 72 -5.31 17.22 -14.49
N GLN A 73 -4.77 18.37 -14.94
CA GLN A 73 -3.41 18.46 -15.49
C GLN A 73 -2.31 18.25 -14.42
N ALA A 74 -2.70 18.22 -13.14
CA ALA A 74 -1.83 17.94 -12.02
C ALA A 74 -1.37 16.48 -12.02
N GLY A 75 -0.10 16.24 -11.68
CA GLY A 75 0.51 14.92 -11.69
C GLY A 75 1.91 14.93 -12.29
N ILE A 76 2.68 13.87 -12.03
CA ILE A 76 4.04 13.73 -12.58
C ILE A 76 3.95 13.36 -14.06
N LYS A 77 4.64 14.10 -14.92
CA LYS A 77 4.70 13.80 -16.35
C LYS A 77 5.69 12.68 -16.65
N ILE A 78 5.17 11.52 -17.06
CA ILE A 78 5.96 10.35 -17.46
C ILE A 78 5.58 9.95 -18.90
N ALA A 79 6.56 9.90 -19.80
CA ALA A 79 6.36 9.54 -21.21
C ALA A 79 5.21 10.30 -21.90
N GLY A 80 5.04 11.58 -21.56
CA GLY A 80 3.98 12.44 -22.13
C GLY A 80 2.59 12.29 -21.50
N ARG A 81 2.44 11.47 -20.45
CA ARG A 81 1.20 11.30 -19.69
C ARG A 81 1.36 11.82 -18.26
N HIS A 82 0.32 12.46 -17.72
CA HIS A 82 0.29 12.84 -16.31
C HIS A 82 -0.16 11.64 -15.47
N ILE A 83 0.65 11.28 -14.48
CA ILE A 83 0.34 10.24 -13.50
C ILE A 83 0.22 10.92 -12.14
N ASN A 84 -0.99 10.96 -11.60
CA ASN A 84 -1.28 11.63 -10.33
C ASN A 84 -1.67 10.69 -9.20
N ASN A 85 -1.96 9.43 -9.48
CA ASN A 85 -2.29 8.46 -8.43
C ASN A 85 -1.80 7.05 -8.73
N LEU A 86 -1.49 6.33 -7.66
CA LEU A 86 -1.28 4.88 -7.64
C LEU A 86 -2.20 4.27 -6.58
N ARG A 87 -2.91 3.19 -6.92
CA ARG A 87 -3.92 2.61 -6.05
C ARG A 87 -3.70 1.11 -5.90
N CYS A 88 -3.66 0.65 -4.65
CA CYS A 88 -3.58 -0.77 -4.32
C CYS A 88 -4.42 -1.06 -3.08
N ALA A 89 -5.49 -1.84 -3.26
CA ALA A 89 -6.49 -2.10 -2.23
C ALA A 89 -7.01 -0.81 -1.59
N ASP A 90 -6.74 -0.59 -0.31
CA ASP A 90 -7.11 0.59 0.48
C ASP A 90 -6.06 1.72 0.44
N ASN A 91 -4.86 1.46 -0.06
CA ASN A 91 -3.81 2.47 -0.15
C ASN A 91 -3.92 3.26 -1.46
N THR A 92 -3.95 4.58 -1.33
CA THR A 92 -3.87 5.52 -2.45
C THR A 92 -2.67 6.43 -2.23
N THR A 93 -1.80 6.48 -3.23
CA THR A 93 -0.67 7.41 -3.29
C THR A 93 -1.02 8.48 -4.30
N LEU A 94 -0.97 9.75 -3.90
CA LEU A 94 -1.10 10.89 -4.79
C LEU A 94 0.29 11.43 -5.12
N MET A 95 0.46 11.93 -6.35
CA MET A 95 1.72 12.42 -6.88
C MET A 95 1.47 13.67 -7.70
N ALA A 96 2.36 14.66 -7.59
CA ALA A 96 2.30 15.90 -8.35
C ALA A 96 3.69 16.51 -8.50
N GLU A 97 3.85 17.48 -9.41
CA GLU A 97 5.13 18.16 -9.64
C GLU A 97 5.35 19.31 -8.65
N SER A 98 4.28 19.84 -8.05
CA SER A 98 4.32 20.93 -7.07
C SER A 98 3.57 20.60 -5.77
N GLU A 99 3.94 21.30 -4.71
CA GLU A 99 3.27 21.19 -3.40
C GLU A 99 1.80 21.61 -3.50
N GLU A 100 1.52 22.66 -4.26
CA GLU A 100 0.19 23.24 -4.48
C GLU A 100 -0.73 22.28 -5.22
N GLU A 101 -0.23 21.62 -6.27
CA GLU A 101 -0.97 20.58 -6.97
C GLU A 101 -1.28 19.39 -6.05
N LEU A 102 -0.30 18.93 -5.28
CA LEU A 102 -0.50 17.81 -4.36
C LEU A 102 -1.55 18.14 -3.30
N LYS A 103 -1.52 19.36 -2.75
CA LYS A 103 -2.55 19.86 -1.82
C LYS A 103 -3.93 19.87 -2.46
N SER A 104 -4.03 20.37 -3.68
CA SER A 104 -5.30 20.41 -4.43
C SER A 104 -5.87 19.00 -4.64
N LEU A 105 -5.04 18.05 -5.08
CA LEU A 105 -5.45 16.65 -5.25
C LEU A 105 -5.92 16.03 -3.93
N LEU A 106 -5.17 16.26 -2.85
CA LEU A 106 -5.49 15.73 -1.52
C LEU A 106 -6.82 16.30 -0.99
N MET A 107 -7.06 17.60 -1.16
CA MET A 107 -8.30 18.25 -0.74
C MET A 107 -9.51 17.70 -1.49
N LYS A 108 -9.42 17.55 -2.82
CA LYS A 108 -10.51 16.96 -3.61
C LYS A 108 -10.84 15.53 -3.17
N VAL A 109 -9.82 14.70 -2.94
CA VAL A 109 -10.01 13.33 -2.45
C VAL A 109 -10.62 13.33 -1.05
N LYS A 110 -10.19 14.24 -0.17
CA LYS A 110 -10.74 14.38 1.18
C LYS A 110 -12.23 14.73 1.14
N GLU A 111 -12.61 15.74 0.36
CA GLU A 111 -14.00 16.19 0.21
C GLU A 111 -14.91 15.09 -0.36
N GLU A 112 -14.49 14.40 -1.42
CA GLU A 112 -15.27 13.29 -1.99
C GLU A 112 -15.35 12.07 -1.06
N SER A 113 -14.30 11.81 -0.28
CA SER A 113 -14.30 10.74 0.73
C SER A 113 -15.31 11.01 1.83
N GLU A 114 -15.38 12.25 2.33
CA GLU A 114 -16.29 12.64 3.39
C GLU A 114 -17.77 12.52 2.94
N LYS A 115 -18.07 12.81 1.67
CA LYS A 115 -19.43 12.65 1.08
C LYS A 115 -19.95 11.20 1.16
N VAL A 116 -19.05 10.22 1.13
CA VAL A 116 -19.40 8.79 1.23
C VAL A 116 -19.12 8.21 2.62
N GLY A 117 -18.87 9.08 3.61
CA GLY A 117 -18.66 8.71 5.01
C GLY A 117 -17.28 8.11 5.32
N LEU A 118 -16.29 8.26 4.43
CA LEU A 118 -14.92 7.83 4.65
C LEU A 118 -14.06 9.01 5.13
N LYS A 119 -13.07 8.71 5.97
CA LYS A 119 -12.10 9.69 6.48
C LYS A 119 -10.68 9.23 6.19
N LEU A 120 -9.82 10.16 5.83
CA LEU A 120 -8.40 9.90 5.66
C LEU A 120 -7.76 9.58 7.02
N ASN A 121 -6.90 8.56 7.04
CA ASN A 121 -6.14 8.21 8.25
C ASN A 121 -4.90 9.09 8.35
N ILE A 122 -5.04 10.23 9.01
CA ILE A 122 -3.99 11.25 9.16
C ILE A 122 -2.66 10.66 9.68
N GLN A 123 -2.72 9.72 10.63
CA GLN A 123 -1.52 9.10 11.20
C GLN A 123 -0.75 8.23 10.19
N LYS A 124 -1.48 7.60 9.26
CA LYS A 124 -0.90 6.77 8.19
C LYS A 124 -0.54 7.57 6.95
N THR A 125 -1.17 8.73 6.73
CA THR A 125 -0.85 9.62 5.60
C THR A 125 0.55 10.21 5.79
N LYS A 126 1.47 9.82 4.91
CA LYS A 126 2.83 10.34 4.86
C LYS A 126 2.98 11.23 3.63
N ILE A 127 3.65 12.36 3.80
CA ILE A 127 4.00 13.29 2.72
C ILE A 127 5.51 13.29 2.57
N MET A 128 5.96 13.13 1.34
CA MET A 128 7.37 13.15 0.98
C MET A 128 7.53 14.04 -0.24
N ALA A 129 8.59 14.86 -0.23
CA ALA A 129 9.00 15.66 -1.38
C ALA A 129 10.52 15.58 -1.52
N SER A 130 11.00 15.68 -2.76
CA SER A 130 12.45 15.74 -3.04
C SER A 130 13.05 17.12 -2.71
N GLY A 131 12.21 18.16 -2.62
CA GLY A 131 12.58 19.53 -2.26
C GLY A 131 12.03 19.97 -0.90
N PRO A 132 12.38 21.19 -0.44
CA PRO A 132 11.87 21.73 0.81
C PRO A 132 10.35 21.91 0.75
N ILE A 133 9.66 21.40 1.78
CA ILE A 133 8.23 21.63 1.99
C ILE A 133 8.12 22.85 2.90
N THR A 134 7.68 23.98 2.36
CA THR A 134 7.67 25.26 3.09
C THR A 134 6.29 25.66 3.57
N SER A 135 5.22 25.13 2.96
CA SER A 135 3.86 25.64 3.17
C SER A 135 2.83 24.58 3.53
N TRP A 136 3.24 23.39 3.95
CA TRP A 136 2.33 22.28 4.18
C TRP A 136 1.55 22.42 5.49
N GLN A 137 0.27 22.75 5.36
CA GLN A 137 -0.63 22.97 6.50
C GLN A 137 -1.75 21.91 6.58
N ILE A 138 -1.74 20.92 5.69
CA ILE A 138 -2.76 19.87 5.63
C ILE A 138 -2.37 18.69 6.54
N ASP A 139 -3.37 18.06 7.13
CA ASP A 139 -3.28 16.82 7.91
C ASP A 139 -2.38 15.76 7.22
N GLY A 140 -1.24 15.44 7.84
CA GLY A 140 -0.32 14.38 7.43
C GLY A 140 1.09 14.64 7.96
N GLU A 141 1.90 13.57 8.04
CA GLU A 141 3.28 13.68 8.52
C GLU A 141 4.25 13.84 7.36
N THR A 142 5.01 14.93 7.35
CA THR A 142 6.13 15.12 6.43
C THR A 142 7.30 14.23 6.85
N VAL A 143 7.77 13.39 5.95
CA VAL A 143 8.85 12.41 6.21
C VAL A 143 9.97 12.52 5.18
N SER A 144 11.20 12.30 5.64
CA SER A 144 12.38 12.19 4.77
C SER A 144 12.58 10.77 4.25
N ASP A 145 12.06 9.77 4.94
CA ASP A 145 12.04 8.37 4.52
C ASP A 145 10.80 7.63 5.03
N PHE A 146 10.36 6.60 4.31
CA PHE A 146 9.34 5.66 4.80
C PHE A 146 9.37 4.35 4.01
N ILE A 147 8.70 3.32 4.55
CA ILE A 147 8.53 2.05 3.85
C ILE A 147 7.27 2.12 2.98
N PHE A 148 7.45 2.25 1.68
CA PHE A 148 6.39 2.20 0.68
C PHE A 148 6.33 0.82 0.03
N TRP A 149 5.19 0.15 0.11
CA TRP A 149 4.97 -1.19 -0.46
C TRP A 149 6.05 -2.24 -0.13
N GLY A 150 6.69 -2.10 1.03
CA GLY A 150 7.75 -3.02 1.50
C GLY A 150 9.18 -2.54 1.22
N SER A 151 9.35 -1.54 0.36
CA SER A 151 10.64 -0.93 0.01
C SER A 151 10.84 0.40 0.71
N LYS A 152 12.04 0.66 1.22
CA LYS A 152 12.39 1.96 1.79
C LYS A 152 12.57 2.99 0.67
N MET A 153 11.77 4.05 0.72
CA MET A 153 11.93 5.23 -0.12
C MET A 153 12.52 6.36 0.72
N THR A 154 13.41 7.13 0.10
CA THR A 154 14.02 8.33 0.70
C THR A 154 13.79 9.52 -0.22
N ALA A 155 13.66 10.71 0.38
CA ALA A 155 13.38 11.95 -0.34
C ALA A 155 14.48 12.32 -1.36
N ASP A 156 15.71 11.91 -1.11
CA ASP A 156 16.87 12.10 -2.00
C ASP A 156 16.95 11.05 -3.14
N GLY A 157 16.08 10.04 -3.14
CA GLY A 157 16.09 8.95 -4.11
C GLY A 157 17.23 7.94 -3.93
N ASP A 158 18.01 8.00 -2.84
CA ASP A 158 19.16 7.11 -2.64
C ASP A 158 18.75 5.69 -2.22
N CYS A 159 18.87 4.75 -3.17
CA CYS A 159 18.56 3.34 -2.97
C CYS A 159 19.53 2.61 -2.01
N SER A 160 20.67 3.22 -1.66
CA SER A 160 21.67 2.58 -0.79
C SER A 160 21.09 2.20 0.58
N HIS A 161 20.14 2.98 1.10
CA HIS A 161 19.46 2.72 2.36
C HIS A 161 18.58 1.47 2.30
N GLU A 162 17.88 1.23 1.19
CA GLU A 162 17.08 0.03 1.01
C GLU A 162 17.98 -1.21 0.80
N ILE A 163 19.03 -1.09 0.01
CA ILE A 163 20.01 -2.18 -0.20
C ILE A 163 20.58 -2.62 1.15
N LYS A 164 21.04 -1.66 1.97
CA LYS A 164 21.57 -1.92 3.32
C LYS A 164 20.52 -2.56 4.25
N ARG A 165 19.23 -2.28 4.06
CA ARG A 165 18.13 -2.89 4.81
C ARG A 165 17.83 -4.32 4.35
N CYS A 166 17.87 -4.61 3.05
CA CYS A 166 17.55 -5.92 2.49
C CYS A 166 18.61 -6.99 2.78
N LEU A 167 19.90 -6.60 2.83
CA LEU A 167 21.00 -7.53 3.12
C LEU A 167 20.85 -8.32 4.43
N PRO A 168 20.64 -7.69 5.61
CA PRO A 168 20.46 -8.43 6.86
C PRO A 168 19.16 -9.27 6.86
N LEU A 169 18.12 -8.85 6.15
CA LEU A 169 16.90 -9.64 5.98
C LEU A 169 17.18 -10.91 5.16
N GLY A 170 17.97 -10.79 4.08
CA GLY A 170 18.46 -11.92 3.29
C GLY A 170 19.30 -12.88 4.11
N SER A 171 20.24 -12.36 4.91
CA SER A 171 21.05 -13.18 5.83
C SER A 171 20.17 -13.93 6.84
N LYS A 172 19.13 -13.28 7.40
CA LYS A 172 18.17 -13.95 8.29
C LYS A 172 17.33 -15.02 7.57
N ALA A 173 16.95 -14.78 6.32
CA ALA A 173 16.28 -15.80 5.51
C ALA A 173 17.21 -16.99 5.25
N MET A 174 18.49 -16.74 4.99
CA MET A 174 19.50 -17.79 4.81
C MET A 174 19.70 -18.62 6.08
N THR A 175 19.86 -17.98 7.24
CA THR A 175 20.04 -18.71 8.51
C THR A 175 18.82 -19.55 8.88
N SER A 176 17.61 -19.15 8.48
CA SER A 176 16.41 -19.97 8.68
C SER A 176 16.41 -21.28 7.87
N LEU A 177 17.24 -21.39 6.83
CA LEU A 177 17.44 -22.59 6.02
C LEU A 177 18.66 -23.42 6.44
N ASP A 178 19.38 -23.03 7.49
CA ASP A 178 20.69 -23.62 7.85
C ASP A 178 20.65 -25.16 8.01
N SER A 179 19.64 -25.68 8.70
CA SER A 179 19.46 -27.14 8.88
C SER A 179 19.22 -27.88 7.57
N ILE A 180 18.43 -27.30 6.66
CA ILE A 180 18.13 -27.84 5.33
C ILE A 180 19.39 -27.81 4.46
N LEU A 181 20.14 -26.70 4.49
CA LEU A 181 21.37 -26.55 3.70
C LEU A 181 22.48 -27.50 4.18
N LYS A 182 22.51 -27.84 5.49
CA LYS A 182 23.45 -28.80 6.08
C LYS A 182 23.04 -30.26 5.93
N SER A 183 21.76 -30.57 5.69
CA SER A 183 21.27 -31.95 5.54
C SER A 183 21.94 -32.67 4.35
N ARG A 184 22.41 -33.90 4.57
CA ARG A 184 22.99 -34.74 3.50
C ARG A 184 21.92 -35.41 2.63
N ASP A 185 20.69 -35.50 3.13
CA ASP A 185 19.57 -36.17 2.46
C ASP A 185 18.97 -35.33 1.32
N ILE A 186 19.28 -34.03 1.30
CA ILE A 186 18.78 -33.09 0.31
C ILE A 186 19.84 -32.82 -0.75
N THR A 187 19.47 -33.03 -2.01
CA THR A 187 20.38 -32.82 -3.14
C THR A 187 20.73 -31.34 -3.32
N LEU A 188 21.96 -31.07 -3.78
CA LEU A 188 22.45 -29.72 -4.04
C LEU A 188 21.54 -28.92 -5.00
N PRO A 189 21.02 -29.47 -6.11
CA PRO A 189 20.11 -28.74 -6.99
C PRO A 189 18.84 -28.25 -6.27
N THR A 190 18.30 -29.05 -5.35
CA THR A 190 17.13 -28.69 -4.56
C THR A 190 17.47 -27.56 -3.57
N LYS A 191 18.62 -27.63 -2.90
CA LYS A 191 19.10 -26.55 -2.01
C LYS A 191 19.26 -25.23 -2.76
N VAL A 192 19.87 -25.26 -3.95
CA VAL A 192 20.01 -24.07 -4.81
C VAL A 192 18.64 -23.50 -5.19
N ARG A 193 17.68 -24.36 -5.56
CA ARG A 193 16.29 -23.94 -5.85
C ARG A 193 15.64 -23.28 -4.65
N LEU A 194 15.83 -23.82 -3.44
CA LEU A 194 15.30 -23.24 -2.21
C LEU A 194 15.88 -21.86 -1.91
N VAL A 195 17.20 -21.69 -2.01
CA VAL A 195 17.84 -20.38 -1.83
C VAL A 195 17.31 -19.37 -2.84
N LYS A 196 17.21 -19.75 -4.12
CA LYS A 196 16.65 -18.89 -5.17
C LYS A 196 15.16 -18.55 -4.95
N ALA A 197 14.39 -19.44 -4.33
CA ALA A 197 12.96 -19.23 -4.11
C ALA A 197 12.66 -18.44 -2.81
N VAL A 198 13.56 -18.50 -1.82
CA VAL A 198 13.29 -17.96 -0.47
C VAL A 198 14.18 -16.77 -0.13
N VAL A 199 15.48 -16.84 -0.44
CA VAL A 199 16.45 -15.82 -0.06
C VAL A 199 16.54 -14.72 -1.11
N PHE A 200 16.63 -15.10 -2.39
CA PHE A 200 16.79 -14.13 -3.47
C PHE A 200 15.64 -13.11 -3.50
N PRO A 201 14.34 -13.52 -3.42
CA PRO A 201 13.26 -12.55 -3.41
C PRO A 201 13.28 -11.59 -2.22
N VAL A 202 13.93 -11.95 -1.10
CA VAL A 202 14.06 -11.03 0.05
C VAL A 202 15.11 -9.95 -0.23
N VAL A 203 16.20 -10.31 -0.91
CA VAL A 203 17.28 -9.38 -1.24
C VAL A 203 16.95 -8.54 -2.47
N THR A 204 16.23 -9.11 -3.44
CA THR A 204 15.98 -8.49 -4.74
C THR A 204 14.60 -7.83 -4.87
N TYR A 205 13.83 -7.74 -3.77
CA TYR A 205 12.52 -7.11 -3.81
C TYR A 205 12.66 -5.60 -4.05
N GLY A 206 11.98 -5.08 -5.08
CA GLY A 206 12.02 -3.67 -5.42
C GLY A 206 13.30 -3.23 -6.13
N CYS A 207 14.16 -4.15 -6.58
CA CYS A 207 15.36 -3.79 -7.37
C CYS A 207 15.00 -3.09 -8.68
N GLU A 208 13.82 -3.34 -9.24
CA GLU A 208 13.31 -2.69 -10.44
C GLU A 208 13.13 -1.18 -10.29
N SER A 209 13.03 -0.68 -9.04
CA SER A 209 12.94 0.75 -8.75
C SER A 209 14.28 1.36 -8.33
N TRP A 210 15.38 0.60 -8.37
CA TRP A 210 16.68 1.12 -7.97
C TRP A 210 17.32 1.94 -9.09
N ILE A 211 17.84 3.12 -8.73
CA ILE A 211 18.52 4.01 -9.67
C ILE A 211 19.96 3.52 -9.85
N ILE A 212 20.33 3.19 -11.08
CA ILE A 212 21.71 2.88 -11.46
C ILE A 212 22.50 4.19 -11.49
N LYS A 213 23.59 4.29 -10.73
CA LYS A 213 24.45 5.48 -10.75
C LYS A 213 25.45 5.34 -11.90
N LYS A 214 25.76 6.46 -12.57
CA LYS A 214 26.70 6.51 -13.71
C LYS A 214 28.10 5.95 -13.41
N ALA A 215 28.50 5.85 -12.14
CA ALA A 215 29.78 5.28 -11.71
C ALA A 215 29.84 3.74 -11.76
N GLU A 216 28.74 3.08 -12.15
CA GLU A 216 28.61 1.61 -12.20
C GLU A 216 28.70 1.06 -13.64
N HIS A 217 29.19 1.88 -14.59
CA HIS A 217 29.46 1.53 -15.99
C HIS A 217 30.95 1.41 -16.29
#